data_AF-A0A7G5DNN7-F1
#
_entry.id   AF-A0A7G5DNN7-F1
#
_cell.length_a   1.000
_cell.length_b   1.000
_cell.length_c   1.000
_cell.angle_alpha   90.00
_cell.angle_beta   90.00
_cell.angle_gamma   90.00
#
_symmetry.space_group_name_H-M   'P 1'
#
loop_
_entity.id
_entity.type
_entity.pdbx_description
1 polymer ?
#
loop_
_entity_poly.entity_id
_entity_poly.type
_entity_poly.pdbx_seq_one_letter_code
_entity_poly.pdbx_strand_id
1 'polypeptide(L)'
;MIRKNPSGHLPVIAESAYVDKTAIICGKVIIHDNVFVGPYAVIRADEVDASGDMQPIVIGANSNIQDGVVIHSKSGAAVTIGEHSSIAHRSIIHGPCSVGDRVFIGFNSVLFNCAVGDGCVVRHNAVVDGCDLPAGFHVTSTQRIGPKTDLASLPRVSVSASEFSEDVARTNIDLVRGYKALQNEF
;
A
#
# COMPACT_ATOMS: atom_id res chain seq x y z
N MET A 1 1.47 14.89 9.45
CA MET A 1 0.63 14.86 10.68
C MET A 1 0.35 13.43 11.12
N ILE A 2 0.96 12.99 12.22
CA ILE A 2 0.68 11.71 12.87
C ILE A 2 -0.26 11.97 14.06
N ARG A 3 -1.40 11.27 14.14
CA ARG A 3 -2.42 11.57 15.17
C ARG A 3 -3.27 10.37 15.57
N LYS A 4 -3.97 10.51 16.70
CA LYS A 4 -4.96 9.52 17.18
C LYS A 4 -6.22 9.52 16.32
N ASN A 5 -6.90 8.37 16.29
CA ASN A 5 -8.31 8.27 15.84
C ASN A 5 -9.30 8.50 17.01
N PRO A 6 -10.61 8.56 16.76
CA PRO A 6 -11.63 8.73 17.80
C PRO A 6 -11.62 7.63 18.88
N SER A 7 -11.22 6.41 18.52
CA SER A 7 -11.06 5.28 19.46
C SER A 7 -9.78 5.36 20.31
N GLY A 8 -8.95 6.40 20.11
CA GLY A 8 -7.75 6.66 20.91
C GLY A 8 -6.48 5.95 20.43
N HIS A 9 -6.55 5.14 19.36
CA HIS A 9 -5.38 4.47 18.80
C HIS A 9 -4.43 5.46 18.13
N LEU A 10 -3.13 5.28 18.33
CA LEU A 10 -2.05 6.06 17.73
C LEU A 10 -1.23 5.14 16.80
N PRO A 11 -0.71 5.66 15.67
CA PRO A 11 0.16 4.88 14.79
C PRO A 11 1.42 4.39 15.52
N VAL A 12 1.83 3.17 15.20
CA VAL A 12 3.11 2.58 15.60
C VAL A 12 4.01 2.55 14.38
N ILE A 13 5.10 3.31 14.41
CA ILE A 13 5.97 3.53 13.24
C ILE A 13 7.39 3.17 13.65
N ALA A 14 8.02 2.28 12.88
CA ALA A 14 9.40 1.90 13.10
C ALA A 14 10.34 3.12 12.97
N GLU A 15 11.33 3.19 13.85
CA GLU A 15 12.30 4.29 13.86
C GLU A 15 13.07 4.41 12.53
N SER A 16 13.29 3.28 11.86
CA SER A 16 13.99 3.21 10.57
C SER A 16 13.14 3.70 9.38
N ALA A 17 11.82 3.81 9.54
CA ALA A 17 10.94 4.33 8.49
C ALA A 17 11.13 5.84 8.28
N TYR A 18 10.68 6.33 7.14
CA TYR A 18 10.56 7.76 6.84
C TYR A 18 9.12 8.10 6.50
N VAL A 19 8.59 9.12 7.16
CA VAL A 19 7.27 9.69 6.87
C VAL A 19 7.42 11.16 6.57
N ASP A 20 7.03 11.56 5.37
CA ASP A 20 7.06 12.97 4.97
C ASP A 20 6.18 13.82 5.89
N LYS A 21 6.60 15.07 6.15
CA LYS A 21 5.91 15.98 7.08
C LYS A 21 4.47 16.29 6.63
N THR A 22 4.21 16.26 5.33
CA THR A 22 2.89 16.52 4.73
C THR A 22 1.97 15.30 4.70
N ALA A 23 2.48 14.09 4.93
CA ALA A 23 1.66 12.87 5.00
C ALA A 23 0.77 12.87 6.26
N ILE A 24 -0.40 12.23 6.19
CA ILE A 24 -1.34 12.07 7.31
C ILE A 24 -1.43 10.59 7.68
N ILE A 25 -1.03 10.26 8.92
CA ILE A 25 -1.15 8.90 9.48
C ILE A 25 -2.05 8.97 10.71
N CYS A 26 -3.15 8.23 10.70
CA CYS A 26 -4.21 8.37 11.70
C CYS A 26 -4.72 7.02 12.18
N GLY A 27 -4.73 6.82 13.51
CA GLY A 27 -5.38 5.68 14.14
C GLY A 27 -4.53 4.42 14.24
N LYS A 28 -5.17 3.25 14.14
CA LYS A 28 -4.55 1.94 14.33
C LYS A 28 -3.74 1.52 13.09
N VAL A 29 -2.63 2.21 12.85
CA VAL A 29 -1.72 1.99 11.72
C VAL A 29 -0.39 1.46 12.23
N ILE A 30 0.16 0.44 11.58
CA ILE A 30 1.46 -0.15 11.89
C ILE A 30 2.34 -0.02 10.65
N ILE A 31 3.49 0.65 10.81
CA ILE A 31 4.47 0.87 9.74
C ILE A 31 5.80 0.23 10.16
N HIS A 32 6.24 -0.77 9.39
CA HIS A 32 7.47 -1.52 9.66
C HIS A 32 8.73 -0.82 9.10
N ASP A 33 9.86 -1.52 9.22
CA ASP A 33 11.18 -0.97 8.97
C ASP A 33 11.38 -0.48 7.53
N ASN A 34 12.16 0.61 7.39
CA ASN A 34 12.56 1.20 6.12
C ASN A 34 11.40 1.51 5.16
N VAL A 35 10.18 1.68 5.67
CA VAL A 35 9.06 2.11 4.84
C VAL A 35 9.23 3.57 4.46
N PHE A 36 9.07 3.86 3.18
CA PHE A 36 8.94 5.22 2.68
C PHE A 36 7.47 5.65 2.62
N VAL A 37 7.10 6.74 3.27
CA VAL A 37 5.79 7.38 3.09
C VAL A 37 5.99 8.78 2.51
N GLY A 38 5.56 8.95 1.27
CA GLY A 38 5.75 10.16 0.48
C GLY A 38 4.78 11.30 0.80
N PRO A 39 5.02 12.48 0.20
CA PRO A 39 4.20 13.67 0.38
C PRO A 39 2.70 13.44 0.15
N TYR A 40 1.86 14.05 0.98
CA TYR A 40 0.40 14.02 0.86
C TYR A 40 -0.26 12.62 0.89
N ALA A 41 0.47 11.56 1.24
CA ALA A 41 -0.14 10.26 1.49
C ALA A 41 -1.07 10.34 2.71
N VAL A 42 -2.22 9.65 2.65
CA VAL A 42 -3.22 9.62 3.74
C VAL A 42 -3.51 8.17 4.10
N ILE A 43 -3.10 7.76 5.30
CA ILE A 43 -3.29 6.41 5.84
C ILE A 43 -4.14 6.52 7.11
N ARG A 44 -5.37 6.03 7.06
CA ARG A 44 -6.36 6.30 8.08
C ARG A 44 -7.13 5.04 8.47
N ALA A 45 -6.88 4.58 9.70
CA ALA A 45 -7.53 3.45 10.35
C ALA A 45 -8.38 3.97 11.51
N ASP A 46 -9.59 4.45 11.22
CA ASP A 46 -10.47 5.11 12.18
C ASP A 46 -11.95 4.70 12.11
N GLU A 47 -12.35 3.90 11.12
CA GLU A 47 -13.68 3.30 11.06
C GLU A 47 -13.73 2.06 11.96
N VAL A 48 -14.85 1.89 12.67
CA VAL A 48 -15.13 0.72 13.51
C VAL A 48 -16.19 -0.17 12.87
N ASP A 49 -16.19 -1.45 13.23
CA ASP A 49 -17.27 -2.37 12.90
C ASP A 49 -18.48 -2.20 13.85
N ALA A 50 -19.44 -3.12 13.73
CA ALA A 50 -20.67 -3.10 14.54
C ALA A 50 -20.43 -3.38 16.03
N SER A 51 -19.30 -3.97 16.44
CA SER A 51 -18.94 -4.15 17.85
C SER A 51 -18.15 -2.97 18.42
N GLY A 52 -17.80 -2.00 17.58
CA GLY A 52 -16.95 -0.87 17.98
C GLY A 52 -15.46 -1.17 17.88
N ASP A 53 -15.08 -2.28 17.24
CA ASP A 53 -13.70 -2.72 17.06
C ASP A 53 -13.14 -2.37 15.69
N MET A 54 -11.81 -2.46 15.54
CA MET A 54 -11.15 -2.29 14.25
C MET A 54 -9.87 -3.14 14.14
N GLN A 55 -9.62 -3.64 12.94
CA GLN A 55 -8.35 -4.23 12.54
C GLN A 55 -7.36 -3.15 12.14
N PRO A 56 -6.04 -3.40 12.28
CA PRO A 56 -5.03 -2.45 11.89
C PRO A 56 -4.90 -2.32 10.36
N ILE A 57 -4.39 -1.18 9.92
CA ILE A 57 -3.71 -1.06 8.63
C ILE A 57 -2.23 -1.36 8.86
N VAL A 58 -1.67 -2.35 8.17
CA VAL A 58 -0.28 -2.81 8.35
C VAL A 58 0.49 -2.63 7.06
N ILE A 59 1.67 -2.02 7.14
CA ILE A 59 2.59 -1.81 6.02
C ILE A 59 3.92 -2.49 6.32
N GLY A 60 4.23 -3.55 5.58
CA GLY A 60 5.41 -4.38 5.72
C GLY A 60 6.72 -3.65 5.41
N ALA A 61 7.82 -4.24 5.86
CA ALA A 61 9.14 -3.63 5.76
C ALA A 61 9.58 -3.41 4.31
N ASN A 62 10.42 -2.39 4.10
CA ASN A 62 11.03 -2.06 2.81
C ASN A 62 10.02 -1.71 1.69
N SER A 63 8.76 -1.47 2.06
CA SER A 63 7.70 -1.05 1.15
C SER A 63 7.64 0.47 1.01
N ASN A 64 6.94 0.95 -0.01
CA ASN A 64 6.76 2.38 -0.22
C ASN A 64 5.31 2.76 -0.50
N ILE A 65 4.86 3.82 0.16
CA ILE A 65 3.56 4.46 0.01
C ILE A 65 3.81 5.84 -0.57
N GLN A 66 3.66 5.96 -1.89
CA GLN A 66 4.11 7.15 -2.61
C GLN A 66 3.10 8.31 -2.51
N ASP A 67 3.42 9.40 -3.20
CA ASP A 67 2.73 10.67 -3.12
C ASP A 67 1.23 10.57 -3.35
N GLY A 68 0.44 11.15 -2.44
CA GLY A 68 -1.02 11.22 -2.56
C GLY A 68 -1.74 9.88 -2.51
N VAL A 69 -1.07 8.78 -2.15
CA VAL A 69 -1.74 7.49 -1.92
C VAL A 69 -2.74 7.60 -0.78
N VAL A 70 -3.90 6.97 -0.94
CA VAL A 70 -4.92 6.86 0.11
C VAL A 70 -5.08 5.42 0.53
N ILE A 71 -4.94 5.15 1.83
CA ILE A 71 -5.22 3.85 2.43
C ILE A 71 -6.26 4.05 3.53
N HIS A 72 -7.40 3.36 3.39
CA HIS A 72 -8.52 3.41 4.32
C HIS A 72 -9.17 2.02 4.39
N SER A 73 -10.02 1.77 5.38
CA SER A 73 -10.76 0.52 5.47
C SER A 73 -12.22 0.76 5.83
N LYS A 74 -13.09 -0.06 5.25
CA LYS A 74 -14.53 -0.05 5.54
C LYS A 74 -14.81 -0.88 6.79
N SER A 75 -15.66 -0.37 7.67
CA SER A 75 -16.24 -1.05 8.83
C SER A 75 -15.21 -1.82 9.66
N GLY A 76 -14.11 -1.15 10.02
CA GLY A 76 -13.05 -1.75 10.83
C GLY A 76 -12.25 -2.87 10.15
N ALA A 77 -12.40 -3.07 8.84
CA ALA A 77 -11.70 -4.13 8.12
C ALA A 77 -10.17 -3.93 8.09
N ALA A 78 -9.45 -5.03 7.92
CA ALA A 78 -8.00 -5.00 7.78
C ALA A 78 -7.55 -4.47 6.41
N VAL A 79 -6.40 -3.80 6.40
CA VAL A 79 -5.59 -3.63 5.18
C VAL A 79 -4.18 -4.06 5.49
N THR A 80 -3.62 -4.96 4.67
CA THR A 80 -2.22 -5.38 4.79
C THR A 80 -1.49 -5.11 3.49
N ILE A 81 -0.31 -4.50 3.58
CA ILE A 81 0.66 -4.39 2.49
C ILE A 81 1.88 -5.22 2.90
N GLY A 82 2.27 -6.20 2.08
CA GLY A 82 3.43 -7.05 2.31
C GLY A 82 4.75 -6.31 2.19
N GLU A 83 5.84 -7.05 2.30
CA GLU A 83 7.20 -6.53 2.26
C GLU A 83 7.66 -6.26 0.82
N HIS A 84 8.54 -5.27 0.66
CA HIS A 84 9.10 -4.89 -0.65
C HIS A 84 8.05 -4.52 -1.71
N SER A 85 6.86 -4.09 -1.27
CA SER A 85 5.74 -3.73 -2.14
C SER A 85 5.68 -2.22 -2.36
N SER A 86 5.32 -1.83 -3.58
CA SER A 86 5.25 -0.44 -4.02
C SER A 86 3.80 -0.03 -4.28
N ILE A 87 3.28 0.87 -3.46
CA ILE A 87 1.98 1.51 -3.69
C ILE A 87 2.25 2.88 -4.29
N ALA A 88 2.15 2.95 -5.62
CA ALA A 88 2.64 4.10 -6.37
C ALA A 88 1.66 5.28 -6.39
N HIS A 89 2.16 6.44 -6.83
CA HIS A 89 1.50 7.75 -6.68
C HIS A 89 -0.01 7.73 -6.95
N ARG A 90 -0.78 8.33 -6.02
CA ARG A 90 -2.24 8.54 -6.09
C ARG A 90 -3.07 7.26 -6.21
N SER A 91 -2.50 6.09 -5.93
CA SER A 91 -3.29 4.86 -5.84
C SER A 91 -4.18 4.86 -4.59
N ILE A 92 -5.28 4.11 -4.64
CA ILE A 92 -6.22 3.95 -3.54
C ILE A 92 -6.26 2.49 -3.15
N ILE A 93 -6.03 2.21 -1.86
CA ILE A 93 -6.17 0.88 -1.27
C ILE A 93 -7.28 0.96 -0.23
N HIS A 94 -8.41 0.32 -0.48
CA HIS A 94 -9.57 0.36 0.41
C HIS A 94 -9.93 -1.02 0.95
N GLY A 95 -9.91 -1.16 2.28
CA GLY A 95 -10.19 -2.41 2.97
C GLY A 95 -11.65 -2.89 2.86
N PRO A 96 -11.92 -4.20 2.98
CA PRO A 96 -10.94 -5.28 3.23
C PRO A 96 -10.02 -5.52 2.03
N CYS A 97 -8.71 -5.50 2.25
CA CYS A 97 -7.73 -5.62 1.17
C CYS A 97 -6.41 -6.17 1.67
N SER A 98 -5.82 -7.13 0.96
CA SER A 98 -4.47 -7.63 1.27
C SER A 98 -3.59 -7.59 0.02
N VAL A 99 -2.45 -6.95 0.11
CA VAL A 99 -1.40 -6.93 -0.91
C VAL A 99 -0.24 -7.76 -0.37
N GLY A 100 0.21 -8.75 -1.13
CA GLY A 100 1.34 -9.62 -0.79
C GLY A 100 2.69 -8.94 -0.91
N ASP A 101 3.74 -9.76 -0.93
CA ASP A 101 5.13 -9.29 -1.02
C ASP A 101 5.53 -8.98 -2.46
N ARG A 102 6.46 -8.03 -2.64
CA ARG A 102 7.05 -7.67 -3.95
C ARG A 102 6.01 -7.26 -5.00
N VAL A 103 4.86 -6.74 -4.57
CA VAL A 103 3.77 -6.30 -5.45
C VAL A 103 4.00 -4.86 -5.88
N PHE A 104 3.73 -4.57 -7.16
CA PHE A 104 3.66 -3.21 -7.67
C PHE A 104 2.21 -2.81 -7.97
N ILE A 105 1.73 -1.75 -7.32
CA ILE A 105 0.45 -1.09 -7.63
C ILE A 105 0.75 0.25 -8.28
N GLY A 106 0.44 0.35 -9.58
CA GLY A 106 0.78 1.49 -10.41
C GLY A 106 -0.12 2.70 -10.20
N PHE A 107 0.37 3.86 -10.64
CA PHE A 107 -0.27 5.17 -10.49
C PHE A 107 -1.78 5.19 -10.70
N ASN A 108 -2.49 5.91 -9.82
CA ASN A 108 -3.95 6.10 -9.85
C ASN A 108 -4.77 4.79 -9.84
N SER A 109 -4.19 3.64 -9.49
CA SER A 109 -4.94 2.38 -9.47
C SER A 109 -5.76 2.27 -8.20
N VAL A 110 -6.86 1.51 -8.27
CA VAL A 110 -7.77 1.29 -7.15
C VAL A 110 -7.84 -0.19 -6.82
N LEU A 111 -7.58 -0.53 -5.56
CA LEU A 111 -7.88 -1.84 -4.98
C LEU A 111 -9.01 -1.70 -3.97
N PHE A 112 -10.05 -2.53 -4.09
CA PHE A 112 -11.14 -2.58 -3.13
C PHE A 112 -11.67 -4.01 -2.98
N ASN A 113 -11.87 -4.48 -1.75
CA ASN A 113 -12.49 -5.78 -1.48
C ASN A 113 -11.78 -6.96 -2.21
N CYS A 114 -10.45 -7.02 -2.14
CA CYS A 114 -9.65 -7.99 -2.89
C CYS A 114 -8.35 -8.37 -2.17
N ALA A 115 -7.83 -9.56 -2.49
CA ALA A 115 -6.46 -9.97 -2.23
C ALA A 115 -5.62 -9.92 -3.52
N VAL A 116 -4.41 -9.36 -3.45
CA VAL A 116 -3.43 -9.36 -4.53
C VAL A 116 -2.21 -10.12 -4.03
N GLY A 117 -1.96 -11.30 -4.59
CA GLY A 117 -0.88 -12.19 -4.17
C GLY A 117 0.51 -11.70 -4.56
N ASP A 118 1.52 -12.37 -4.00
CA ASP A 118 2.93 -11.99 -4.15
C ASP A 118 3.38 -11.79 -5.60
N GLY A 119 4.26 -10.82 -5.80
CA GLY A 119 4.89 -10.56 -7.10
C GLY A 119 3.92 -10.12 -8.20
N CYS A 120 2.67 -9.79 -7.88
CA CYS A 120 1.75 -9.22 -8.86
C CYS A 120 2.21 -7.83 -9.32
N VAL A 121 1.86 -7.49 -10.56
CA VAL A 121 2.08 -6.16 -11.12
C VAL A 121 0.74 -5.64 -11.64
N VAL A 122 0.16 -4.69 -10.91
CA VAL A 122 -1.02 -3.95 -11.33
C VAL A 122 -0.57 -2.62 -11.92
N ARG A 123 -0.76 -2.43 -13.22
CA ARG A 123 -0.33 -1.21 -13.92
C ARG A 123 -1.34 -0.07 -13.74
N HIS A 124 -1.07 1.06 -14.37
CA HIS A 124 -1.64 2.36 -14.03
C HIS A 124 -3.13 2.49 -14.37
N ASN A 125 -3.86 3.25 -13.56
CA ASN A 125 -5.30 3.48 -13.70
C ASN A 125 -6.11 2.17 -13.78
N ALA A 126 -5.58 1.07 -13.27
CA ALA A 126 -6.32 -0.19 -13.21
C ALA A 126 -7.24 -0.20 -11.99
N VAL A 127 -8.29 -1.01 -12.05
CA VAL A 127 -9.23 -1.20 -10.93
C VAL A 127 -9.35 -2.69 -10.65
N VAL A 128 -9.04 -3.11 -9.43
CA VAL A 128 -9.30 -4.47 -8.94
C VAL A 128 -10.32 -4.35 -7.81
N ASP A 129 -11.51 -4.90 -8.04
CA ASP A 129 -12.64 -4.73 -7.13
C ASP A 129 -13.41 -6.05 -6.98
N GLY A 130 -13.43 -6.62 -5.77
CA GLY A 130 -14.21 -7.82 -5.49
C GLY A 130 -13.65 -9.11 -6.10
N CYS A 131 -12.36 -9.16 -6.43
CA CYS A 131 -11.73 -10.31 -7.06
C CYS A 131 -10.30 -10.49 -6.56
N ASP A 132 -9.97 -11.69 -6.11
CA ASP A 132 -8.63 -12.03 -5.65
C ASP A 132 -7.74 -12.41 -6.84
N LEU A 133 -6.59 -11.77 -6.92
CA LEU A 133 -5.52 -12.06 -7.86
C LEU A 133 -4.51 -13.00 -7.19
N PRO A 134 -4.30 -14.24 -7.68
CA PRO A 134 -3.23 -15.10 -7.20
C PRO A 134 -1.84 -14.48 -7.45
N ALA A 135 -0.79 -15.05 -6.88
CA ALA A 135 0.58 -14.56 -7.08
C ALA A 135 0.96 -14.46 -8.57
N GLY A 136 1.82 -13.49 -8.92
CA GLY A 136 2.47 -13.34 -10.22
C GLY A 136 1.56 -12.98 -11.41
N PHE A 137 0.35 -12.45 -11.17
CA PHE A 137 -0.52 -11.93 -12.22
C PHE A 137 -0.11 -10.51 -12.64
N HIS A 138 -0.24 -10.22 -13.94
CA HIS A 138 -0.02 -8.90 -14.51
C HIS A 138 -1.36 -8.31 -14.96
N VAL A 139 -1.77 -7.19 -14.38
CA VAL A 139 -2.94 -6.41 -14.80
C VAL A 139 -2.46 -5.21 -15.61
N THR A 140 -2.92 -5.08 -16.85
CA THR A 140 -2.47 -4.00 -17.73
C THR A 140 -3.08 -2.67 -17.34
N SER A 141 -2.48 -1.57 -17.80
CA SER A 141 -3.02 -0.23 -17.53
C SER A 141 -4.47 -0.13 -18.00
N THR A 142 -5.28 0.64 -17.27
CA THR A 142 -6.72 0.88 -17.53
C THR A 142 -7.61 -0.36 -17.52
N GLN A 143 -7.10 -1.53 -17.12
CA GLN A 143 -7.90 -2.74 -17.04
C GLN A 143 -8.73 -2.77 -15.75
N ARG A 144 -9.96 -3.28 -15.86
CA ARG A 144 -10.81 -3.59 -14.70
C ARG A 144 -10.84 -5.09 -14.46
N ILE A 145 -10.49 -5.50 -13.24
CA ILE A 145 -10.61 -6.85 -12.71
C ILE A 145 -11.74 -6.87 -11.68
N GLY A 146 -12.67 -7.79 -11.82
CA GLY A 146 -13.77 -7.95 -10.87
C GLY A 146 -14.32 -9.37 -10.84
N PRO A 147 -15.45 -9.62 -10.15
CA PRO A 147 -15.90 -10.97 -9.82
C PRO A 147 -16.19 -11.88 -11.02
N LYS A 148 -16.38 -11.30 -12.21
CA LYS A 148 -16.68 -12.01 -13.46
C LYS A 148 -15.48 -12.08 -14.42
N THR A 149 -14.32 -11.55 -14.03
CA THR A 149 -13.13 -11.59 -14.86
C THR A 149 -12.61 -13.02 -14.93
N ASP A 150 -12.38 -13.51 -16.15
CA ASP A 150 -11.69 -14.77 -16.36
C ASP A 150 -10.18 -14.56 -16.15
N LEU A 151 -9.68 -14.98 -14.98
CA LEU A 151 -8.27 -14.85 -14.62
C LEU A 151 -7.35 -15.68 -15.52
N ALA A 152 -7.85 -16.75 -16.16
CA ALA A 152 -7.03 -17.56 -17.07
C ALA A 152 -6.58 -16.78 -18.33
N SER A 153 -7.31 -15.70 -18.65
CA SER A 153 -6.98 -14.82 -19.77
C SER A 153 -5.91 -13.77 -19.46
N LEU A 154 -5.56 -13.59 -18.17
CA LEU A 154 -4.63 -12.55 -17.75
C LEU A 154 -3.17 -12.97 -17.97
N PRO A 155 -2.30 -12.04 -18.41
CA PRO A 155 -0.90 -12.32 -18.54
C PRO A 155 -0.24 -12.56 -17.18
N ARG A 156 0.85 -13.31 -17.20
CA ARG A 156 1.75 -13.50 -16.06
C ARG A 156 2.80 -12.39 -16.06
N VAL A 157 3.33 -12.07 -14.89
CA VAL A 157 4.40 -11.08 -14.75
C VAL A 157 5.63 -11.54 -15.53
N SER A 158 6.15 -10.66 -16.40
CA SER A 158 7.41 -10.89 -17.10
C SER A 158 8.60 -10.60 -16.18
N VAL A 159 9.77 -11.15 -16.52
CA VAL A 159 11.04 -10.85 -15.82
C VAL A 159 11.26 -9.34 -15.74
N SER A 160 11.12 -8.62 -16.86
CA SER A 160 11.27 -7.17 -16.92
C SER A 160 10.32 -6.39 -16.01
N ALA A 161 9.08 -6.87 -15.83
CA ALA A 161 8.12 -6.24 -14.94
C ALA A 161 8.44 -6.50 -13.47
N SER A 162 8.98 -7.69 -13.15
CA SER A 162 9.50 -8.01 -11.81
C SER A 162 10.72 -7.16 -11.46
N GLU A 163 11.71 -7.08 -12.37
CA GLU A 163 12.92 -6.27 -12.19
C GLU A 163 12.58 -4.79 -11.97
N PHE A 164 11.60 -4.27 -12.73
CA PHE A 164 11.08 -2.92 -12.52
C PHE A 164 10.48 -2.74 -11.12
N SER A 165 9.68 -3.69 -10.64
CA SER A 165 9.09 -3.65 -9.29
C SER A 165 10.17 -3.60 -8.20
N GLU A 166 11.18 -4.45 -8.34
CA GLU A 166 12.32 -4.54 -7.41
C GLU A 166 13.17 -3.26 -7.40
N ASP A 167 13.42 -2.67 -8.57
CA ASP A 167 14.16 -1.42 -8.70
C ASP A 167 13.45 -0.25 -8.03
N VAL A 168 12.12 -0.16 -8.15
CA VAL A 168 11.31 0.85 -7.46
C VAL A 168 11.40 0.67 -5.94
N ALA A 169 11.27 -0.57 -5.44
CA ALA A 169 11.39 -0.84 -4.02
C ALA A 169 12.79 -0.46 -3.48
N ARG A 170 13.86 -0.86 -4.17
CA ARG A 170 15.24 -0.52 -3.80
C ARG A 170 15.47 0.98 -3.79
N THR A 171 15.02 1.68 -4.82
CA THR A 171 15.16 3.14 -4.92
C THR A 171 14.50 3.84 -3.73
N ASN A 172 13.33 3.38 -3.29
CA ASN A 172 12.65 3.98 -2.14
C ASN A 172 13.35 3.70 -0.81
N ILE A 173 14.02 2.56 -0.66
CA ILE A 173 14.89 2.30 0.51
C ILE A 173 16.06 3.30 0.53
N ASP A 174 16.65 3.61 -0.62
CA ASP A 174 17.71 4.62 -0.70
C ASP A 174 17.18 6.04 -0.42
N LEU A 175 15.96 6.35 -0.83
CA LEU A 175 15.29 7.60 -0.46
C LEU A 175 15.06 7.71 1.05
N VAL A 176 14.65 6.64 1.73
CA VAL A 176 14.54 6.63 3.20
C VAL A 176 15.87 7.02 3.84
N ARG A 177 16.99 6.42 3.39
CA ARG A 177 18.33 6.76 3.89
C ARG A 177 18.66 8.23 3.65
N GLY A 178 18.43 8.72 2.43
CA GLY A 178 18.70 10.11 2.05
C GLY A 178 17.89 11.11 2.88
N TYR A 179 16.58 10.93 2.99
CA TYR A 179 15.74 11.85 3.74
C TYR A 179 15.98 11.80 5.26
N LYS A 180 16.31 10.63 5.82
CA LYS A 180 16.67 10.54 7.25
C LYS A 180 18.01 11.21 7.55
N ALA A 181 18.97 11.16 6.63
CA ALA A 181 20.22 11.91 6.78
C ALA A 181 19.94 13.43 6.84
N LEU A 182 19.06 13.95 5.97
CA LEU A 182 18.65 15.35 5.96
C LEU A 182 17.83 15.77 7.20
N GLN A 183 17.08 14.86 7.82
CA GLN A 183 16.35 15.15 9.06
C GLN A 183 17.28 15.48 10.23
N ASN A 184 18.56 15.08 10.18
CA ASN A 184 19.55 15.37 11.21
C ASN A 184 20.33 16.67 10.96
N GLU A 185 20.01 17.44 9.91
CA GLU A 185 20.70 18.69 9.56
C GLU A 185 20.03 19.96 10.13
N PHE A 186 18.86 19.83 10.76
CA PHE A 186 18.07 20.92 11.34
C PHE A 186 17.53 20.56 12.73
#